data_AF-A0A6J6TY64-F1
#
_entry.id   AF-A0A6J6TY64-F1
#
_cell.length_a   1.000
_cell.length_b   1.000
_cell.length_c   1.000
_cell.angle_alpha   90.00
_cell.angle_beta   90.00
_cell.angle_gamma   90.00
#
_symmetry.space_group_name_H-M   'P 1'
#
loop_
_entity.id
_entity.type
_entity.pdbx_description
1 polymer ?
#
loop_
_entity_poly.entity_id
_entity_poly.type
_entity_poly.pdbx_seq_one_letter_code
_entity_poly.pdbx_strand_id
1 'polypeptide(L)'
;MTDPATLTAPDFLPRVPHEFFHNVQWAQTVRYKSLLPCWAEEGGAEYFGILVSSQGDLEEFLKRRYQPLTDRRGKLMRTQLTQVDWKEWLMSADMNSVIPGSYEWGCQGVQPEGIYSYGLLATEYLNIKLGTAGLLELYRDSESLGWNKAIEKAFGKSKSEAYDEIAAYMRDEHRINLSQKIISR
;
A
#
# COMPACT_ATOMS: atom_id res chain seq x y z
N MET A 1 15.19 26.25 -4.51
CA MET A 1 15.29 25.43 -5.74
C MET A 1 16.06 24.18 -5.37
N THR A 2 15.42 23.02 -5.44
CA THR A 2 16.07 21.72 -5.22
C THR A 2 17.04 21.43 -6.37
N ASP A 3 18.20 20.86 -6.04
CA ASP A 3 19.20 20.41 -7.01
C ASP A 3 18.56 19.42 -8.00
N PRO A 4 18.62 19.65 -9.33
CA PRO A 4 18.08 18.72 -10.34
C PRO A 4 18.55 17.27 -10.18
N ALA A 5 19.73 17.03 -9.60
CA ALA A 5 20.21 15.68 -9.31
C ALA A 5 19.29 14.91 -8.34
N THR A 6 18.59 15.61 -7.44
CA THR A 6 17.60 14.99 -6.53
C THR A 6 16.43 14.36 -7.29
N LEU A 7 16.11 14.82 -8.50
CA LEU A 7 15.06 14.22 -9.35
C LEU A 7 15.43 12.82 -9.87
N THR A 8 16.70 12.47 -9.82
CA THR A 8 17.24 11.17 -10.27
C THR A 8 17.64 10.26 -9.11
N ALA A 9 17.47 10.72 -7.87
CA ALA A 9 17.82 9.94 -6.69
C ALA A 9 16.92 8.68 -6.62
N PRO A 10 17.48 7.49 -6.31
CA PRO A 10 16.73 6.23 -6.33
C PRO A 10 15.48 6.23 -5.42
N ASP A 11 15.51 6.99 -4.33
CA ASP A 11 14.42 7.23 -3.38
C ASP A 11 13.40 8.28 -3.86
N PHE A 12 13.80 9.19 -4.75
CA PHE A 12 12.93 10.22 -5.32
C PHE A 12 12.16 9.74 -6.56
N LEU A 13 12.74 8.85 -7.36
CA LEU A 13 12.13 8.38 -8.62
C LEU A 13 10.73 7.73 -8.45
N PRO A 14 10.45 6.91 -7.41
CA PRO A 14 9.09 6.42 -7.15
C PRO A 14 8.16 7.49 -6.60
N ARG A 15 8.68 8.62 -6.13
CA ARG A 15 7.89 9.62 -5.40
C ARG A 15 7.06 10.51 -6.29
N VAL A 16 7.55 10.88 -7.47
CA VAL A 16 6.73 11.56 -8.48
C VAL A 16 5.51 10.71 -8.89
N PRO A 17 5.65 9.43 -9.29
CA PRO A 17 4.50 8.60 -9.63
C PRO A 17 3.65 8.22 -8.41
N HIS A 18 4.20 8.14 -7.19
CA HIS A 18 3.42 8.04 -5.94
C HIS A 18 2.43 9.19 -5.82
N GLU A 19 2.93 10.43 -5.83
CA GLU A 19 2.08 11.62 -5.71
C GLU A 19 1.12 11.77 -6.89
N PHE A 20 1.52 11.33 -8.09
CA PHE A 20 0.61 11.29 -9.24
C PHE A 20 -0.53 10.29 -9.03
N PHE A 21 -0.29 9.15 -8.40
CA PHE A 21 -1.33 8.16 -8.17
C PHE A 21 -2.41 8.65 -7.19
N HIS A 22 -2.08 9.55 -6.27
CA HIS A 22 -3.10 10.25 -5.48
C HIS A 22 -4.09 11.04 -6.36
N ASN A 23 -3.66 11.59 -7.51
CA ASN A 23 -4.58 12.20 -8.48
C ASN A 23 -5.45 11.16 -9.17
N VAL A 24 -4.93 9.95 -9.40
CA VAL A 24 -5.72 8.82 -9.95
C VAL A 24 -6.79 8.38 -8.95
N GLN A 25 -6.45 8.28 -7.66
CA GLN A 25 -7.40 8.01 -6.58
C GLN A 25 -8.47 9.09 -6.50
N TRP A 26 -8.07 10.37 -6.54
CA TRP A 26 -8.99 11.51 -6.59
C TRP A 26 -9.94 11.45 -7.80
N ALA A 27 -9.43 11.04 -8.97
CA ALA A 27 -10.26 10.89 -10.17
C ALA A 27 -11.27 9.75 -10.06
N GLN A 28 -11.05 8.74 -9.20
CA GLN A 28 -12.05 7.70 -8.92
C GLN A 28 -13.07 8.15 -7.88
N THR A 29 -12.61 8.87 -6.86
CA THR A 29 -13.45 9.44 -5.80
C THR A 29 -12.80 10.70 -5.27
N VAL A 30 -13.46 11.85 -5.45
CA VAL A 30 -12.94 13.15 -4.98
C VAL A 30 -12.82 13.21 -3.45
N ARG A 31 -13.48 12.29 -2.74
CA ARG A 31 -13.45 12.12 -1.29
C ARG A 31 -12.47 11.04 -0.83
N TYR A 32 -11.55 10.57 -1.67
CA TYR A 32 -10.65 9.44 -1.38
C TYR A 32 -9.98 9.54 0.01
N LYS A 33 -9.47 10.72 0.39
CA LYS A 33 -8.83 10.94 1.71
C LYS A 33 -9.74 10.73 2.93
N SER A 34 -11.06 10.81 2.72
CA SER A 34 -12.09 10.64 3.75
C SER A 34 -12.86 9.32 3.62
N LEU A 35 -12.50 8.48 2.64
CA LEU A 35 -13.21 7.23 2.34
C LEU A 35 -12.29 6.02 2.31
N LEU A 36 -11.13 6.14 1.66
CA LEU A 36 -10.16 5.07 1.58
C LEU A 36 -9.45 4.91 2.93
N PRO A 37 -9.19 3.67 3.36
CA PRO A 37 -8.23 3.41 4.42
C PRO A 37 -6.88 4.01 4.10
N CYS A 38 -6.19 4.47 5.13
CA CYS A 38 -4.82 4.94 5.09
C CYS A 38 -3.89 3.95 4.35
N TRP A 39 -4.02 2.65 4.63
CA TRP A 39 -3.21 1.64 3.95
C TRP A 39 -3.51 1.54 2.44
N ALA A 40 -4.76 1.79 2.00
CA ALA A 40 -5.15 1.73 0.60
C ALA A 40 -4.81 3.04 -0.14
N GLU A 41 -4.90 4.19 0.55
CA GLU A 41 -4.49 5.50 0.04
C GLU A 41 -2.98 5.51 -0.23
N GLU A 42 -2.17 5.36 0.82
CA GLU A 42 -0.72 5.48 0.72
C GLU A 42 -0.07 4.22 0.14
N GLY A 43 -0.61 3.04 0.45
CA GLY A 43 -0.10 1.79 -0.11
C GLY A 43 -0.37 1.66 -1.61
N GLY A 44 -1.50 2.18 -2.09
CA GLY A 44 -1.78 2.25 -3.52
C GLY A 44 -0.83 3.19 -4.25
N ALA A 45 -0.61 4.37 -3.68
CA ALA A 45 0.36 5.31 -4.21
C ALA A 45 1.78 4.74 -4.23
N GLU A 46 2.20 4.03 -3.17
CA GLU A 46 3.52 3.40 -3.12
C GLU A 46 3.66 2.30 -4.18
N TYR A 47 2.68 1.38 -4.24
CA TYR A 47 2.71 0.25 -5.17
C TYR A 47 2.78 0.70 -6.63
N PHE A 48 1.89 1.61 -7.05
CA PHE A 48 1.90 2.11 -8.42
C PHE A 48 3.07 3.05 -8.68
N GLY A 49 3.53 3.79 -7.68
CA GLY A 49 4.76 4.59 -7.74
C GLY A 49 5.95 3.72 -8.11
N ILE A 50 6.13 2.60 -7.40
CA ILE A 50 7.19 1.61 -7.68
C ILE A 50 6.96 0.98 -9.06
N LEU A 51 5.76 0.45 -9.34
CA LEU A 51 5.46 -0.22 -10.60
C LEU A 51 5.78 0.64 -11.84
N VAL A 52 5.37 1.91 -11.83
CA VAL A 52 5.64 2.86 -12.92
C VAL A 52 7.11 3.23 -12.99
N SER A 53 7.75 3.50 -11.84
CA SER A 53 9.17 3.88 -11.79
C SER A 53 10.11 2.76 -12.25
N SER A 54 9.67 1.51 -12.16
CA SER A 54 10.41 0.34 -12.65
C SER A 54 10.37 0.18 -14.16
N GLN A 55 9.52 0.91 -14.88
CA GLN A 55 9.49 0.94 -16.37
C GLN A 55 9.40 -0.45 -17.04
N GLY A 56 8.77 -1.41 -16.37
CA GLY A 56 8.65 -2.79 -16.86
C GLY A 56 9.87 -3.69 -16.60
N ASP A 57 10.92 -3.19 -15.94
CA ASP A 57 12.05 -3.99 -15.49
C ASP A 57 11.69 -4.76 -14.20
N LEU A 58 11.74 -6.09 -14.29
CA LEU A 58 11.39 -6.98 -13.19
C LEU A 58 12.39 -6.90 -12.02
N GLU A 59 13.69 -6.83 -12.30
CA GLU A 59 14.71 -6.80 -11.25
C GLU A 59 14.64 -5.47 -10.48
N GLU A 60 14.45 -4.37 -11.20
CA GLU A 60 14.28 -3.05 -10.60
C GLU A 60 12.95 -2.95 -9.83
N PHE A 61 11.87 -3.57 -10.31
CA PHE A 61 10.63 -3.71 -9.55
C PHE A 61 10.84 -4.47 -8.24
N LEU A 62 11.44 -5.65 -8.29
CA LEU A 62 11.66 -6.47 -7.09
C LEU A 62 12.56 -5.76 -6.07
N LYS A 63 13.61 -5.09 -6.54
CA LYS A 63 14.51 -4.30 -5.69
C LYS A 63 13.78 -3.14 -5.00
N ARG A 64 12.99 -2.36 -5.74
CA ARG A 64 12.22 -1.24 -5.20
C ARG A 64 11.10 -1.70 -4.28
N ARG A 65 10.40 -2.78 -4.63
CA ARG A 65 9.38 -3.43 -3.80
C ARG A 65 9.92 -3.88 -2.44
N TYR A 66 11.16 -4.38 -2.42
CA TYR A 66 11.79 -4.86 -1.18
C TYR A 66 12.25 -3.72 -0.26
N GLN A 67 12.68 -2.60 -0.82
CA GLN A 67 13.30 -1.51 -0.08
C GLN A 67 12.43 -0.95 1.07
N PRO A 68 11.12 -0.63 0.88
CA PRO A 68 10.24 -0.18 1.95
C PRO A 68 10.09 -1.17 3.11
N LEU A 69 10.33 -2.46 2.87
CA LEU A 69 10.20 -3.51 3.89
C LEU A 69 11.42 -3.58 4.82
N THR A 70 12.48 -2.79 4.57
CA THR A 70 13.74 -2.84 5.31
C THR A 70 14.07 -1.56 6.07
N ASP A 71 14.75 -1.70 7.21
CA ASP A 71 15.33 -0.59 7.96
C ASP A 71 16.53 0.02 7.22
N ARG A 72 17.07 1.14 7.73
CA ARG A 72 18.23 1.83 7.14
C ARG A 72 19.50 0.97 7.04
N ARG A 73 19.53 -0.19 7.70
CA ARG A 73 20.63 -1.18 7.67
C ARG A 73 20.30 -2.35 6.73
N GLY A 74 19.24 -2.23 5.92
CA GLY A 74 18.75 -3.26 5.02
C GLY A 74 18.16 -4.47 5.75
N LYS A 75 17.79 -4.37 7.04
CA LYS A 75 17.14 -5.45 7.80
C LYS A 75 15.63 -5.37 7.67
N LEU A 76 14.98 -6.48 7.32
CA LEU A 76 13.53 -6.56 7.26
C LEU A 76 12.91 -6.06 8.57
N MET A 77 11.95 -5.15 8.44
CA MET A 77 11.17 -4.64 9.54
C MET A 77 10.21 -5.73 10.00
N ARG A 78 10.28 -6.07 11.31
CA ARG A 78 9.45 -7.08 12.01
C ARG A 78 9.47 -8.46 11.34
N THR A 79 10.36 -9.37 11.79
CA THR A 79 10.63 -10.65 11.10
C THR A 79 9.79 -11.85 11.55
N GLN A 80 8.76 -11.66 12.40
CA GLN A 80 7.98 -12.76 13.00
C GLN A 80 6.48 -12.44 13.09
N LEU A 81 5.91 -11.81 12.06
CA LEU A 81 4.49 -11.50 12.03
C LEU A 81 3.67 -12.72 11.56
N THR A 82 2.66 -13.09 12.35
CA THR A 82 1.63 -14.07 12.01
C THR A 82 0.56 -13.43 11.12
N GLN A 83 -0.31 -14.24 10.50
CA GLN A 83 -1.45 -13.71 9.73
C GLN A 83 -2.39 -12.86 10.61
N VAL A 84 -2.53 -13.21 11.89
CA VAL A 84 -3.36 -12.44 12.83
C VAL A 84 -2.76 -11.05 13.02
N ASP A 85 -1.45 -10.95 13.24
CA ASP A 85 -0.77 -9.65 13.39
C ASP A 85 -0.94 -8.77 12.14
N TRP A 86 -0.87 -9.37 10.95
CA TRP A 86 -1.10 -8.66 9.69
C TRP A 86 -2.54 -8.17 9.53
N LYS A 87 -3.51 -8.98 9.94
CA LYS A 87 -4.93 -8.58 9.93
C LYS A 87 -5.19 -7.47 10.94
N GLU A 88 -4.63 -7.58 12.14
CA GLU A 88 -4.73 -6.54 13.17
C GLU A 88 -4.15 -5.21 12.68
N TRP A 89 -3.01 -5.26 11.98
CA TRP A 89 -2.45 -4.08 11.33
C TRP A 89 -3.34 -3.50 10.22
N LEU A 90 -3.92 -4.34 9.35
CA LEU A 90 -4.87 -3.86 8.33
C LEU A 90 -6.06 -3.16 8.96
N MET A 91 -6.56 -3.70 10.07
CA MET A 91 -7.68 -3.13 10.83
C MET A 91 -7.29 -1.83 11.54
N SER A 92 -6.07 -1.72 12.10
CA SER A 92 -5.58 -0.48 12.72
C SER A 92 -5.36 0.63 11.69
N ALA A 93 -4.92 0.26 10.48
CA ALA A 93 -4.75 1.18 9.35
C ALA A 93 -6.05 1.42 8.56
N ASP A 94 -7.17 0.81 8.95
CA ASP A 94 -8.52 1.04 8.40
C ASP A 94 -9.16 2.31 8.97
N MET A 95 -8.43 3.41 8.80
CA MET A 95 -8.83 4.76 9.19
C MET A 95 -8.58 5.72 8.03
N ASN A 96 -9.18 6.91 8.04
CA ASN A 96 -9.04 7.85 6.92
C ASN A 96 -7.98 8.92 7.17
N SER A 97 -7.38 9.46 6.10
CA SER A 97 -6.43 10.57 6.17
C SER A 97 -7.02 11.86 6.72
N VAL A 98 -8.34 12.06 6.58
CA VAL A 98 -9.05 13.24 7.09
C VAL A 98 -9.68 12.95 8.45
N ILE A 99 -9.29 13.74 9.46
CA ILE A 99 -9.97 13.79 10.75
C ILE A 99 -10.93 15.01 10.75
N PRO A 100 -12.25 14.81 10.90
CA PRO A 100 -13.19 15.93 10.97
C PRO A 100 -12.83 16.94 12.07
N GLY A 101 -12.62 18.20 11.70
CA GLY A 101 -12.32 19.28 12.66
C GLY A 101 -10.88 19.33 13.17
N SER A 102 -9.95 18.56 12.59
CA SER A 102 -8.53 18.61 12.91
C SER A 102 -7.68 19.00 11.69
N TYR A 103 -6.52 19.62 11.94
CA TYR A 103 -5.46 19.84 10.94
C TYR A 103 -4.44 18.70 10.90
N GLU A 104 -4.58 17.72 11.80
CA GLU A 104 -3.71 16.56 11.85
C GLU A 104 -4.02 15.58 10.73
N TRP A 105 -2.99 14.88 10.27
CA TRP A 105 -3.14 13.82 9.28
C TRP A 105 -3.58 12.53 9.97
N GLY A 106 -4.75 11.99 9.58
CA GLY A 106 -5.36 10.84 10.22
C GLY A 106 -4.52 9.56 10.19
N CYS A 107 -3.64 9.42 9.21
CA CYS A 107 -2.76 8.24 9.11
C CYS A 107 -1.49 8.34 9.95
N GLN A 108 -1.26 9.46 10.65
CA GLN A 108 -0.02 9.68 11.40
C GLN A 108 0.26 8.58 12.43
N GLY A 109 -0.78 8.02 13.05
CA GLY A 109 -0.64 6.94 14.04
C GLY A 109 -0.09 5.63 13.48
N VAL A 110 -0.38 5.33 12.21
CA VAL A 110 0.03 4.06 11.55
C VAL A 110 1.24 4.22 10.63
N GLN A 111 1.69 5.45 10.39
CA GLN A 111 2.88 5.72 9.57
C GLN A 111 4.14 4.99 10.08
N PRO A 112 4.48 5.02 11.39
CA PRO A 112 5.66 4.33 11.91
C PRO A 112 5.57 2.81 11.81
N GLU A 113 4.35 2.29 11.69
CA GLU A 113 4.07 0.85 11.62
C GLU A 113 4.21 0.29 10.21
N GLY A 114 4.48 1.12 9.20
CA GLY A 114 4.77 0.66 7.85
C GLY A 114 3.65 0.93 6.84
N ILE A 115 2.95 2.06 6.93
CA ILE A 115 1.87 2.39 5.97
C ILE A 115 2.30 2.26 4.50
N TYR A 116 3.48 2.75 4.14
CA TYR A 116 4.02 2.64 2.78
C TYR A 116 4.49 1.23 2.44
N SER A 117 5.03 0.50 3.42
CA SER A 117 5.67 -0.79 3.19
C SER A 117 4.66 -1.94 3.21
N TYR A 118 3.83 -2.00 4.25
CA TYR A 118 2.78 -2.99 4.42
C TYR A 118 1.55 -2.66 3.57
N GLY A 119 1.21 -1.38 3.44
CA GLY A 119 0.13 -0.95 2.54
C GLY A 119 0.42 -1.27 1.08
N LEU A 120 1.69 -1.24 0.67
CA LEU A 120 2.12 -1.71 -0.66
C LEU A 120 1.74 -3.18 -0.87
N LEU A 121 2.08 -4.07 0.06
CA LEU A 121 1.79 -5.51 -0.06
C LEU A 121 0.28 -5.77 -0.09
N ALA A 122 -0.47 -5.03 0.73
CA ALA A 122 -1.92 -5.11 0.73
C ALA A 122 -2.52 -4.67 -0.62
N THR A 123 -2.02 -3.57 -1.20
CA THR A 123 -2.49 -3.07 -2.49
C THR A 123 -2.06 -3.96 -3.65
N GLU A 124 -0.86 -4.52 -3.61
CA GLU A 124 -0.40 -5.52 -4.57
C GLU A 124 -1.36 -6.70 -4.64
N TYR A 125 -1.81 -7.21 -3.49
CA TYR A 125 -2.81 -8.26 -3.45
C TYR A 125 -4.14 -7.82 -4.09
N LEU A 126 -4.63 -6.61 -3.80
CA LEU A 126 -5.84 -6.09 -4.45
C LEU A 126 -5.67 -6.07 -5.98
N ASN A 127 -4.52 -5.61 -6.47
CA ASN A 127 -4.23 -5.57 -7.90
C ASN A 127 -4.10 -6.97 -8.51
N ILE A 128 -3.53 -7.95 -7.82
CA ILE A 128 -3.48 -9.36 -8.25
C ILE A 128 -4.89 -9.94 -8.37
N LYS A 129 -5.77 -9.67 -7.38
CA LYS A 129 -7.11 -10.25 -7.34
C LYS A 129 -8.11 -9.58 -8.27
N LEU A 130 -8.07 -8.26 -8.37
CA LEU A 130 -9.07 -7.47 -9.08
C LEU A 130 -8.57 -6.96 -10.44
N GLY A 131 -7.26 -7.02 -10.68
CA GLY A 131 -6.62 -6.22 -11.73
C GLY A 131 -6.67 -4.73 -11.43
N THR A 132 -5.93 -3.94 -12.21
CA THR A 132 -5.91 -2.47 -12.02
C THR A 132 -7.29 -1.86 -12.25
N ALA A 133 -8.04 -2.35 -13.25
CA ALA A 133 -9.39 -1.86 -13.51
C ALA A 133 -10.35 -2.12 -12.34
N GLY A 134 -10.31 -3.32 -11.74
CA GLY A 134 -11.15 -3.66 -10.60
C GLY A 134 -10.73 -2.95 -9.32
N LEU A 135 -9.44 -2.69 -9.11
CA LEU A 135 -8.97 -1.84 -8.00
C LEU A 135 -9.47 -0.40 -8.13
N LEU A 136 -9.41 0.18 -9.33
CA LEU A 136 -9.95 1.52 -9.56
C LEU A 136 -11.49 1.56 -9.45
N GLU A 137 -12.18 0.49 -9.84
CA GLU A 137 -13.61 0.33 -9.59
C GLU A 137 -13.91 0.27 -8.08
N LEU A 138 -13.15 -0.49 -7.30
CA LEU A 138 -13.27 -0.55 -5.83
C LEU A 138 -13.16 0.85 -5.20
N TYR A 139 -12.18 1.66 -5.64
CA TYR A 139 -12.06 3.04 -5.16
C TYR A 139 -13.28 3.90 -5.53
N ARG A 140 -13.78 3.76 -6.77
CA ARG A 140 -14.97 4.48 -7.23
C ARG A 140 -16.23 4.07 -6.47
N ASP A 141 -16.43 2.77 -6.27
CA ASP A 141 -17.58 2.22 -5.55
C ASP A 141 -17.63 2.71 -4.11
N SER A 142 -16.47 2.92 -3.49
CA SER A 142 -16.35 3.43 -2.12
C SER A 142 -17.01 4.80 -1.92
N GLU A 143 -17.15 5.60 -2.98
CA GLU A 143 -17.89 6.87 -2.96
C GLU A 143 -19.36 6.68 -2.59
N SER A 144 -20.00 5.65 -3.16
CA SER A 144 -21.44 5.40 -3.03
C SER A 144 -21.77 4.38 -1.93
N LEU A 145 -20.90 3.40 -1.72
CA LEU A 145 -21.13 2.27 -0.82
C LEU A 145 -20.43 2.44 0.54
N GLY A 146 -19.40 3.29 0.60
CA GLY A 146 -18.41 3.25 1.68
C GLY A 146 -17.46 2.05 1.53
N TRP A 147 -16.26 2.17 2.13
CA TRP A 147 -15.18 1.20 1.95
C TRP A 147 -15.60 -0.25 2.26
N ASN A 148 -16.29 -0.46 3.38
CA ASN A 148 -16.68 -1.80 3.80
C ASN A 148 -17.56 -2.52 2.76
N LYS A 149 -18.58 -1.84 2.24
CA LYS A 149 -19.50 -2.42 1.26
C LYS A 149 -18.87 -2.50 -0.13
N ALA A 150 -17.93 -1.60 -0.47
CA ALA A 150 -17.17 -1.70 -1.70
C ALA A 150 -16.24 -2.92 -1.71
N ILE A 151 -15.55 -3.22 -0.60
CA ILE A 151 -14.79 -4.47 -0.44
C ILE A 151 -15.70 -5.70 -0.55
N GLU A 152 -16.86 -5.67 0.10
CA GLU A 152 -17.82 -6.78 0.01
C GLU A 152 -18.28 -7.03 -1.42
N LYS A 153 -18.57 -5.96 -2.18
CA LYS A 153 -18.91 -6.04 -3.61
C LYS A 153 -17.75 -6.62 -4.43
N ALA A 154 -16.52 -6.14 -4.21
CA ALA A 154 -15.36 -6.54 -5.00
C ALA A 154 -14.93 -8.00 -4.76
N PHE A 155 -15.05 -8.50 -3.52
CA PHE A 155 -14.59 -9.84 -3.14
C PHE A 155 -15.71 -10.88 -3.02
N GLY A 156 -16.97 -10.48 -3.01
CA GLY A 156 -18.11 -11.37 -2.80
C GLY A 156 -18.13 -12.02 -1.41
N LYS A 157 -17.48 -11.41 -0.40
CA LYS A 157 -17.36 -11.89 0.98
C LYS A 157 -17.22 -10.72 1.95
N SER A 158 -17.31 -10.95 3.26
CA SER A 158 -17.18 -9.87 4.24
C SER A 158 -15.81 -9.18 4.19
N LYS A 159 -15.72 -7.90 4.61
CA LYS A 159 -14.42 -7.21 4.72
C LYS A 159 -13.43 -7.96 5.60
N SER A 160 -13.91 -8.58 6.69
CA SER A 160 -13.07 -9.38 7.58
C SER A 160 -12.42 -10.57 6.86
N GLU A 161 -13.20 -11.30 6.06
CA GLU A 161 -12.70 -12.44 5.27
C GLU A 161 -11.78 -11.97 4.14
N ALA A 162 -12.09 -10.86 3.48
CA ALA A 162 -11.19 -10.27 2.49
C ALA A 162 -9.86 -9.87 3.14
N TYR A 163 -9.89 -9.28 4.33
CA TYR A 163 -8.69 -8.90 5.08
C TYR A 163 -7.91 -10.11 5.58
N ASP A 164 -8.56 -11.25 5.86
CA ASP A 164 -7.85 -12.51 6.14
C ASP A 164 -6.97 -12.93 4.95
N GLU A 165 -7.50 -12.81 3.73
CA GLU A 165 -6.75 -13.19 2.53
C GLU A 165 -5.62 -12.20 2.20
N ILE A 166 -5.87 -10.90 2.36
CA ILE A 166 -4.83 -9.87 2.22
C ILE A 166 -3.72 -10.12 3.25
N ALA A 167 -4.07 -10.34 4.52
CA ALA A 167 -3.12 -10.63 5.59
C ALA A 167 -2.32 -11.92 5.35
N ALA A 168 -2.95 -12.95 4.80
CA ALA A 168 -2.27 -14.19 4.42
C ALA A 168 -1.21 -13.92 3.33
N TYR A 169 -1.56 -13.14 2.30
CA TYR A 169 -0.62 -12.75 1.26
C TYR A 169 0.56 -11.93 1.82
N MET A 170 0.28 -10.90 2.62
CA MET A 170 1.32 -10.07 3.25
C MET A 170 2.29 -10.91 4.08
N ARG A 171 1.78 -11.88 4.85
CA ARG A 171 2.60 -12.83 5.61
C ARG A 171 3.53 -13.62 4.71
N ASP A 172 3.00 -14.20 3.64
CA ASP A 172 3.75 -15.11 2.77
C ASP A 172 4.82 -14.34 1.98
N GLU A 173 4.50 -13.16 1.48
CA GLU A 173 5.47 -12.28 0.82
C GLU A 173 6.57 -11.80 1.77
N HIS A 174 6.20 -11.44 3.01
CA HIS A 174 7.19 -11.08 4.03
C HIS A 174 8.14 -12.25 4.34
N ARG A 175 7.62 -13.49 4.38
CA ARG A 175 8.42 -14.71 4.57
C ARG A 175 9.33 -15.03 3.39
N ILE A 176 8.87 -14.85 2.16
CA ILE A 176 9.70 -15.02 0.95
C ILE A 176 10.86 -14.02 0.98
N ASN A 177 10.57 -12.77 1.32
CA ASN A 177 11.58 -11.73 1.47
C ASN A 177 12.62 -12.07 2.56
N LEU A 178 12.21 -12.74 3.64
CA LEU A 178 13.13 -13.26 4.66
C LEU A 178 14.05 -14.36 4.11
N SER A 179 13.53 -15.28 3.30
CA SER A 179 14.30 -16.42 2.77
C SER A 179 15.27 -16.02 1.67
N GLN A 180 14.89 -15.10 0.77
CA GLN A 180 15.75 -14.61 -0.29
C GLN A 180 17.00 -13.90 0.25
N LYS A 181 16.88 -13.21 1.40
CA LYS A 181 18.01 -12.57 2.09
C LYS A 181 19.04 -13.57 2.63
N ILE A 182 18.65 -14.82 2.88
CA ILE A 182 19.56 -15.88 3.36
C ILE A 182 20.40 -16.41 2.19
N ILE A 183 19.89 -16.34 0.95
CA ILE A 183 20.54 -16.87 -0.25
C ILE A 183 21.49 -15.84 -0.88
N SER A 184 21.24 -14.54 -0.70
CA SER A 184 22.07 -13.45 -1.24
C SER A 184 23.25 -13.06 -0.32
N ARG A 185 23.73 -13.97 0.54
CA ARG A 185 24.92 -13.83 1.40
C ARG A 185 25.96 -14.86 1.01
#